data_AF-A0A2K8NVQ4-F1
#
_entry.id   AF-A0A2K8NVQ4-F1
#
_cell.length_a   1.000
_cell.length_b   1.000
_cell.length_c   1.000
_cell.angle_alpha   90.00
_cell.angle_beta   90.00
_cell.angle_gamma   90.00
#
_symmetry.space_group_name_H-M   'P 1'
#
loop_
_entity.id
_entity.type
_entity.pdbx_description
1 polymer ?
#
loop_
_entity_poly.entity_id
_entity_poly.type
_entity_poly.pdbx_seq_one_letter_code
_entity_poly.pdbx_strand_id
1 'polypeptide(L)'
;MFITKLTKTEYIKDFATKHNISQRKAKGLINTVYAHLLKSMNEYDCVFTPLGKTMVVKKEECSTYQNITKIEIKMIEQKEEVDVKRNQKR
;
A
#
# COMPACT_ATOMS: atom_id res chain seq x y z
N MET A 1 25.23 2.29 -2.85
CA MET A 1 24.16 2.52 -1.85
C MET A 1 23.51 1.18 -1.58
N PHE A 2 23.78 0.56 -0.43
CA PHE A 2 23.21 -0.75 -0.10
C PHE A 2 21.77 -0.54 0.36
N ILE A 3 20.79 -0.95 -0.44
CA ILE A 3 19.42 -1.09 0.04
C ILE A 3 19.44 -2.35 0.90
N THR A 4 19.66 -2.19 2.21
CA THR A 4 19.48 -3.28 3.16
C THR A 4 18.03 -3.74 3.07
N LYS A 5 17.83 -5.02 2.77
CA LYS A 5 16.51 -5.62 2.66
C LYS A 5 15.89 -5.66 4.05
N LEU A 6 15.18 -4.59 4.42
CA LEU A 6 14.51 -4.47 5.71
C LEU A 6 13.47 -5.59 5.85
N THR A 7 13.59 -6.36 6.92
CA THR A 7 12.58 -7.35 7.28
C THR A 7 11.31 -6.65 7.78
N LYS A 8 10.16 -7.33 7.69
CA LYS A 8 8.89 -6.83 8.24
C LYS A 8 9.03 -6.43 9.72
N THR A 9 9.80 -7.19 10.48
CA THR A 9 10.04 -6.94 11.91
C THR A 9 10.83 -5.67 12.14
N GLU A 10 11.90 -5.43 11.37
CA GLU A 10 12.69 -4.20 11.45
C GLU A 10 11.84 -2.98 11.08
N TYR A 11 11.02 -3.09 10.03
CA TYR A 11 10.14 -2.00 9.63
C TYR A 11 9.12 -1.64 10.73
N ILE A 12 8.56 -2.65 11.41
CA ILE A 12 7.65 -2.41 12.55
C ILE A 12 8.36 -1.70 13.69
N LYS A 13 9.62 -2.08 14.00
CA LYS A 13 10.42 -1.42 15.04
C LYS A 13 10.68 0.04 14.68
N ASP A 14 11.13 0.31 13.46
CA ASP A 14 11.44 1.66 12.99
C ASP A 14 10.19 2.55 12.95
N PHE A 15 9.07 2.02 12.45
CA PHE A 15 7.80 2.72 12.45
C PHE A 15 7.32 3.06 13.87
N ALA A 16 7.44 2.11 14.80
CA ALA A 16 7.07 2.31 16.20
C ALA A 16 7.89 3.43 16.84
N THR A 17 9.21 3.42 16.64
CA THR A 17 10.14 4.44 17.13
C THR A 17 9.84 5.81 16.53
N LYS A 18 9.72 5.90 15.20
CA LYS A 18 9.49 7.17 14.48
C LYS A 18 8.19 7.86 14.89
N HIS A 19 7.16 7.10 15.21
CA HIS A 19 5.84 7.61 15.57
C HIS A 19 5.55 7.58 17.08
N ASN A 20 6.53 7.25 17.91
CA ASN A 20 6.42 7.15 19.37
C ASN A 20 5.21 6.31 19.83
N ILE A 21 5.07 5.10 19.29
CA ILE A 21 4.03 4.13 19.66
C ILE A 21 4.64 2.78 20.00
N SER A 22 3.88 1.92 20.69
CA SER A 22 4.33 0.55 20.96
C SER A 22 4.42 -0.28 19.67
N GLN A 23 5.37 -1.22 19.61
CA GLN A 23 5.50 -2.16 18.48
C GLN A 23 4.22 -2.99 18.27
N ARG A 24 3.48 -3.29 19.34
CA ARG A 24 2.16 -3.96 19.26
C ARG A 24 1.16 -3.11 18.49
N LYS A 25 1.08 -1.81 18.79
CA LYS A 25 0.19 -0.87 18.08
C LYS A 25 0.63 -0.66 16.63
N ALA A 26 1.93 -0.48 16.40
CA ALA A 26 2.50 -0.37 15.05
C ALA A 26 2.16 -1.60 14.19
N LYS A 27 2.37 -2.81 14.72
CA LYS A 27 2.01 -4.08 14.06
C LYS A 27 0.52 -4.13 13.70
N GLY A 28 -0.35 -3.71 14.62
CA GLY A 28 -1.80 -3.66 14.39
C GLY A 28 -2.18 -2.72 13.24
N LEU A 29 -1.64 -1.50 13.23
CA LEU A 29 -1.87 -0.52 12.17
C LEU A 29 -1.37 -1.02 10.81
N ILE A 30 -0.12 -1.50 10.74
CA ILE A 30 0.50 -2.01 9.51
C ILE A 30 -0.30 -3.18 8.95
N ASN A 31 -0.70 -4.15 9.79
CA ASN A 31 -1.49 -5.29 9.34
C ASN A 31 -2.89 -4.87 8.85
N THR A 32 -3.51 -3.86 9.47
CA THR A 32 -4.82 -3.36 9.06
C THR A 32 -4.76 -2.70 7.69
N VAL A 33 -3.77 -1.84 7.47
CA VAL A 33 -3.51 -1.21 6.16
C VAL A 33 -3.20 -2.28 5.11
N TYR A 34 -2.34 -3.24 5.45
CA TYR A 34 -1.99 -4.34 4.55
C TYR A 34 -3.21 -5.18 4.13
N ALA A 35 -4.07 -5.55 5.10
CA ALA A 35 -5.29 -6.29 4.82
C ALA A 35 -6.26 -5.50 3.92
N HIS A 36 -6.42 -4.21 4.19
CA HIS A 36 -7.25 -3.34 3.36
C HIS A 36 -6.71 -3.23 1.94
N LEU A 37 -5.40 -3.01 1.77
CA LEU A 37 -4.75 -2.94 0.46
C LEU A 37 -4.91 -4.25 -0.32
N LEU A 38 -4.72 -5.40 0.33
CA LEU A 38 -4.93 -6.71 -0.31
C LEU A 38 -6.37 -6.89 -0.78
N LYS A 39 -7.35 -6.51 0.05
CA LYS A 39 -8.76 -6.58 -0.33
C LYS A 39 -9.05 -5.72 -1.55
N SER A 40 -8.63 -4.45 -1.54
CA SER A 40 -8.81 -3.53 -2.66
C SER A 40 -8.11 -4.01 -3.93
N MET A 41 -6.90 -4.56 -3.81
CA MET A 41 -6.18 -5.15 -4.95
C MET A 41 -6.86 -6.43 -5.48
N ASN A 42 -7.49 -7.22 -4.63
CA ASN A 42 -8.26 -8.38 -5.10
C ASN A 42 -9.52 -7.96 -5.86
N GLU A 43 -10.20 -6.90 -5.41
CA GLU A 43 -11.46 -6.41 -5.99
C GLU A 43 -11.26 -5.60 -7.28
N TYR A 44 -10.26 -4.73 -7.32
CA TYR A 44 -10.06 -3.76 -8.41
C TYR A 44 -8.84 -4.05 -9.30
N ASP A 45 -8.10 -5.12 -9.00
CA ASP A 45 -6.79 -5.48 -9.61
C ASP A 45 -5.70 -4.39 -9.52
N CYS A 46 -6.02 -3.21 -8.97
CA CYS A 46 -5.08 -2.12 -8.75
C CYS A 46 -5.54 -1.17 -7.63
N VAL A 47 -4.56 -0.50 -7.01
CA VAL A 47 -4.77 0.53 -5.97
C VAL A 47 -3.77 1.67 -6.19
N PHE A 48 -4.24 2.91 -6.08
CA PHE A 48 -3.37 4.08 -6.07
C PHE A 48 -2.92 4.40 -4.65
N THR A 49 -1.61 4.58 -4.48
CA THR A 49 -0.98 4.96 -3.20
C THR A 49 -0.10 6.18 -3.42
N PRO A 50 0.37 6.86 -2.36
CA PRO A 50 1.35 7.95 -2.50
C PRO A 50 2.66 7.53 -3.20
N LEU A 51 2.97 6.23 -3.25
CA LEU A 51 4.13 5.72 -3.99
C LEU A 51 3.83 5.60 -5.49
N GLY A 52 2.57 5.38 -5.86
CA GLY A 52 2.16 5.22 -7.25
C GLY A 52 1.03 4.22 -7.43
N LYS A 53 0.85 3.75 -8.66
CA LYS A 53 -0.14 2.74 -9.01
C LYS A 53 0.39 1.35 -8.72
N THR A 54 -0.22 0.68 -7.75
CA THR A 54 0.06 -0.72 -7.41
C THR A 54 -0.90 -1.62 -8.17
N MET A 55 -0.41 -2.63 -8.88
CA MET A 55 -1.21 -3.51 -9.73
C MET A 55 -0.91 -4.97 -9.43
N VAL A 56 -1.95 -5.81 -9.49
CA VAL A 56 -1.78 -7.26 -9.37
C VAL A 56 -1.34 -7.83 -10.72
N VAL A 57 -0.19 -8.48 -10.75
CA VAL A 57 0.39 -9.07 -11.97
C VAL A 57 0.06 -10.56 -12.07
N LYS A 58 -0.02 -11.25 -10.93
CA LYS A 58 -0.34 -12.67 -10.88
C LYS A 58 -1.19 -12.98 -9.65
N LYS A 59 -2.28 -13.71 -9.88
CA LYS A 59 -3.09 -14.36 -8.86
C LYS A 59 -2.99 -15.88 -9.06
N GLU A 60 -2.99 -16.61 -7.96
CA GLU A 60 -3.18 -18.05 -7.98
C GLU A 60 -4.48 -18.37 -7.24
N GLU A 61 -5.32 -19.21 -7.85
CA GLU A 61 -6.51 -19.74 -7.20
C GLU A 61 -6.12 -20.96 -6.38
N CYS A 62 -6.33 -20.89 -5.08
CA CYS A 62 -6.24 -22.04 -4.19
C CYS A 62 -7.63 -22.30 -3.64
N SER A 63 -8.35 -23.27 -4.21
CA SER A 63 -9.63 -23.88 -3.79
C SER A 63 -10.73 -22.95 -3.22
N THR A 64 -10.46 -22.21 -2.15
CA THR A 64 -11.37 -21.30 -1.43
C THR A 64 -10.89 -19.85 -1.38
N TYR A 65 -9.69 -19.52 -1.87
CA TYR A 65 -9.14 -18.16 -1.83
C TYR A 65 -8.27 -17.81 -3.05
N GLN A 66 -8.31 -16.54 -3.45
CA GLN A 66 -7.38 -15.97 -4.41
C GLN A 66 -6.16 -15.41 -3.66
N ASN A 67 -4.98 -15.89 -4.04
CA ASN A 67 -3.72 -15.44 -3.47
C ASN A 67 -2.98 -14.54 -4.46
N ILE A 68 -2.67 -13.31 -4.05
CA ILE A 68 -1.86 -12.40 -4.86
C ILE A 68 -0.39 -12.84 -4.74
N THR A 69 0.17 -13.37 -5.82
CA THR A 69 1.55 -13.89 -5.83
C THR A 69 2.56 -12.90 -6.40
N LYS A 70 2.10 -11.90 -7.18
CA LYS A 70 2.96 -10.85 -7.71
C LYS A 70 2.25 -9.53 -7.83
N ILE A 71 2.91 -8.47 -7.36
CA ILE A 71 2.46 -7.08 -7.42
C ILE A 71 3.55 -6.25 -8.13
N GLU A 72 3.13 -5.31 -8.97
CA GLU A 72 3.99 -4.29 -9.58
C GLU A 72 3.58 -2.92 -9.05
N ILE A 73 4.56 -2.07 -8.72
CA ILE A 73 4.34 -0.67 -8.36
C ILE A 73 4.90 0.20 -9.48
N LYS A 74 4.03 0.88 -10.20
CA LYS A 74 4.42 1.95 -11.13
C LYS A 74 4.43 3.26 -10.37
N MET A 75 5.63 3.72 -10.02
CA MET A 75 5.83 5.01 -9.37
C MET A 75 5.28 6.11 -10.27
N ILE A 76 4.44 6.98 -9.73
CA ILE A 76 3.97 8.15 -10.48
C ILE A 76 5.08 9.20 -10.36
N GLU A 77 5.82 9.43 -11.44
CA GLU A 77 6.67 10.61 -11.58
C GLU A 77 5.73 11.83 -11.68
N GLN A 78 5.40 12.47 -10.55
CA GLN A 78 4.42 13.56 -10.54
C GLN A 78 4.95 14.80 -11.29
N LYS A 79 4.17 15.25 -12.29
CA LYS A 79 3.59 16.61 -12.32
C LYS A 79 2.25 16.57 -13.04
N GLU A 80 1.15 16.63 -12.30
CA GLU A 80 -0.11 17.14 -12.84
C GLU A 80 -0.71 18.11 -11.82
N GLU A 81 -0.77 19.39 -12.20
CA GLU A 81 -1.59 20.40 -11.52
C GLU A 81 -3.06 20.09 -11.81
N VAL A 82 -3.84 19.90 -10.74
CA VAL A 82 -5.30 19.75 -10.86
C VAL A 82 -5.94 21.07 -10.48
N ASP A 83 -6.43 21.79 -11.49
CA ASP A 83 -7.13 23.06 -11.33
C ASP A 83 -8.59 22.80 -10.94
N VAL A 84 -8.90 22.89 -9.64
CA VAL A 84 -10.24 22.60 -9.11
C VAL A 84 -11.13 23.83 -9.28
N LYS A 85 -11.79 23.95 -10.44
CA LYS A 85 -12.88 24.92 -10.60
C LYS A 85 -14.08 24.50 -9.74
N ARG A 86 -14.25 25.14 -8.59
CA ARG A 86 -15.48 25.09 -7.79
C ARG A 86 -16.61 25.76 -8.57
N ASN A 87 -17.51 24.96 -9.13
CA ASN A 87 -18.81 25.45 -9.58
C ASN A 87 -19.69 25.71 -8.35
N GLN A 88 -19.80 26.98 -7.93
CA GLN A 88 -20.91 27.42 -7.10
C GLN A 88 -22.15 27.58 -7.99
N LYS A 89 -23.18 26.75 -7.75
CA LYS A 89 -24.52 26.94 -8.32
C LYS A 89 -25.10 28.26 -7.81
N ARG A 90 -25.64 29.06 -8.72
CA ARG A 90 -26.64 30.10 -8.41
C ARG A 90 -28.01 29.45 -8.28
#